data_AF-A0A6I4SIR5-F1
#
_entry.id   AF-A0A6I4SIR5-F1
#
_cell.length_a   1.000
_cell.length_b   1.000
_cell.length_c   1.000
_cell.angle_alpha   90.00
_cell.angle_beta   90.00
_cell.angle_gamma   90.00
#
_symmetry.space_group_name_H-M   'P 1'
#
loop_
_entity.id
_entity.type
_entity.pdbx_description
1 polymer ?
#
loop_
_entity_poly.entity_id
_entity_poly.type
_entity_poly.pdbx_seq_one_letter_code
_entity_poly.pdbx_strand_id
1 'polypeptide(L)'
;MILKCFEAYRAALFAKSLLVPAFFYNRMAIVTLLWLMLTVPLALLKLAFPATSIHNLGDALPILVAYSIIIAAPICGYLIAHEAFGKQASSTQLDFHLSFLGKWKRIDEQSARKNILFGPVGFIASLLIGMLLNVVIRAGEFFLAVPAMSAHAPEWGMTLFITMTADVAITGFFYMVAFVMALRTVPLFPRMLLFAWCVDVFMQLIIAQQLSLVGNIPAGVVTPLVDLLQGNMTKVMISIVVWMPYLLLSHRVNITYRHRLPQN
;
A
#
# COMPACT_ATOMS: atom_id res chain seq x y z
N MET A 1 -37.98 -1.96 16.71
CA MET A 1 -37.38 -0.61 16.59
C MET A 1 -35.88 -0.67 16.35
N ILE A 2 -35.10 -1.39 17.18
CA ILE A 2 -33.63 -1.55 17.03
C ILE A 2 -33.22 -2.10 15.65
N LEU A 3 -33.93 -3.11 15.12
CA LEU A 3 -33.65 -3.69 13.80
C LEU A 3 -33.77 -2.67 12.64
N LYS A 4 -34.78 -1.81 12.68
CA LYS A 4 -35.00 -0.76 11.66
C LYS A 4 -33.95 0.34 11.73
N CYS A 5 -33.53 0.74 12.95
CA CYS A 5 -32.42 1.67 13.13
C CYS A 5 -31.11 1.08 12.61
N PHE A 6 -30.87 -0.22 12.83
CA PHE A 6 -29.68 -0.91 12.34
C PHE A 6 -29.66 -1.00 10.80
N GLU A 7 -30.80 -1.31 10.17
CA GLU A 7 -30.92 -1.33 8.71
C GLU A 7 -30.72 0.07 8.09
N ALA A 8 -31.30 1.11 8.68
CA ALA A 8 -31.11 2.49 8.25
C ALA A 8 -29.63 2.92 8.40
N TYR A 9 -28.98 2.56 9.51
CA TYR A 9 -27.56 2.82 9.73
C TYR A 9 -26.67 2.09 8.72
N ARG A 10 -26.96 0.81 8.45
CA ARG A 10 -26.26 0.00 7.44
C ARG A 10 -26.43 0.57 6.04
N ALA A 11 -27.63 1.03 5.68
CA ALA A 11 -27.91 1.68 4.40
C ALA A 11 -27.16 3.02 4.27
N ALA A 12 -27.12 3.82 5.33
CA ALA A 12 -26.37 5.07 5.37
C ALA A 12 -24.85 4.84 5.23
N LEU A 13 -24.30 3.82 5.92
CA LEU A 13 -22.90 3.42 5.76
C LEU A 13 -22.60 2.93 4.34
N PHE A 14 -23.50 2.15 3.75
CA PHE A 14 -23.36 1.69 2.37
C PHE A 14 -23.36 2.86 1.38
N ALA A 15 -24.28 3.81 1.54
CA ALA A 15 -24.33 5.04 0.74
C ALA A 15 -23.04 5.86 0.84
N LYS A 16 -22.50 6.03 2.05
CA LYS A 16 -21.20 6.69 2.25
C LYS A 16 -20.06 5.94 1.59
N SER A 17 -20.07 4.61 1.63
CA SER A 17 -19.02 3.78 1.03
C SER A 17 -18.99 3.87 -0.51
N LEU A 18 -20.10 4.27 -1.16
CA LEU A 18 -20.12 4.52 -2.60
C LEU A 18 -19.33 5.78 -2.98
N LEU A 19 -19.30 6.77 -2.09
CA LEU A 19 -18.61 8.03 -2.33
C LEU A 19 -17.09 7.85 -2.38
N VAL A 20 -16.55 6.87 -1.66
CA VAL A 20 -15.10 6.67 -1.53
C VAL A 20 -14.46 6.24 -2.86
N PRO A 21 -14.89 5.15 -3.54
CA PRO A 21 -14.37 4.81 -4.86
C PRO A 21 -14.64 5.89 -5.90
N ALA A 22 -15.82 6.52 -5.87
CA ALA A 22 -16.17 7.58 -6.81
C ALA A 22 -15.27 8.82 -6.64
N PHE A 23 -14.97 9.18 -5.39
CA PHE A 23 -14.03 10.25 -5.06
C PHE A 23 -12.65 9.93 -5.64
N PHE A 24 -12.09 8.76 -5.32
CA PHE A 24 -10.76 8.39 -5.80
C PHE A 24 -10.71 8.35 -7.33
N TYR A 25 -11.68 7.70 -7.97
CA TYR A 25 -11.73 7.60 -9.43
C TYR A 25 -11.69 8.97 -10.12
N ASN A 26 -12.40 9.97 -9.57
CA ASN A 26 -12.50 11.30 -10.17
C ASN A 26 -11.45 12.30 -9.67
N ARG A 27 -10.84 12.06 -8.50
CA ARG A 27 -10.00 13.03 -7.79
C ARG A 27 -8.59 12.52 -7.52
N MET A 28 -8.10 11.50 -8.23
CA MET A 28 -6.70 11.04 -8.09
C MET A 28 -5.66 12.13 -8.29
N ALA A 29 -5.93 13.13 -9.15
CA ALA A 29 -5.05 14.28 -9.32
C ALA A 29 -4.90 15.08 -8.01
N ILE A 30 -5.99 15.23 -7.24
CA ILE A 30 -5.95 15.89 -5.93
C ILE A 30 -5.16 15.04 -4.93
N VAL A 31 -5.38 13.72 -4.90
CA VAL A 31 -4.61 12.82 -4.02
C VAL A 31 -3.12 12.89 -4.32
N THR A 32 -2.74 12.93 -5.61
CA THR A 32 -1.36 13.09 -6.06
C THR A 32 -0.79 14.45 -5.66
N LEU A 33 -1.56 15.52 -5.83
CA LEU A 33 -1.15 16.86 -5.40
C LEU A 33 -0.94 16.92 -3.88
N LEU A 34 -1.85 16.34 -3.09
CA LEU A 34 -1.73 16.26 -1.63
C LEU A 34 -0.49 15.47 -1.21
N TRP A 35 -0.20 14.36 -1.91
CA TRP A 35 1.03 13.58 -1.70
C TRP A 35 2.28 14.43 -1.94
N LEU A 36 2.35 15.16 -3.04
CA LEU A 36 3.46 16.06 -3.35
C LEU A 36 3.58 17.19 -2.32
N MET A 37 2.47 17.82 -1.97
CA MET A 37 2.40 18.87 -0.95
C MET A 37 2.83 18.40 0.44
N LEU A 38 2.71 17.10 0.74
CA LEU A 38 3.18 16.53 1.98
C LEU A 38 4.67 16.16 1.91
N THR A 39 5.08 15.46 0.87
CA THR A 39 6.40 14.82 0.80
C THR A 39 7.51 15.75 0.34
N VAL A 40 7.23 16.67 -0.59
CA VAL A 40 8.23 17.63 -1.08
C VAL A 40 8.71 18.53 0.06
N PRO A 41 7.84 19.15 0.90
CA PRO A 41 8.31 19.96 2.02
C PRO A 41 9.10 19.15 3.06
N LEU A 42 8.71 17.90 3.34
CA LEU A 42 9.46 17.03 4.26
C LEU A 42 10.86 16.70 3.72
N ALA A 43 10.97 16.41 2.43
CA ALA A 43 12.25 16.18 1.77
C ALA A 43 13.14 17.43 1.79
N LEU A 44 12.57 18.61 1.49
CA LEU A 44 13.28 19.89 1.55
C LEU A 44 13.74 20.23 2.98
N LEU A 45 12.90 20.00 3.98
CA LEU A 45 13.25 20.17 5.39
C LEU A 45 14.45 19.28 5.76
N LYS A 46 14.42 18.00 5.37
CA LYS A 46 15.51 17.07 5.63
C LYS A 46 16.81 17.42 4.89
N LEU A 47 16.70 17.96 3.69
CA LEU A 47 17.84 18.48 2.93
C LEU A 47 18.44 19.74 3.56
N ALA A 48 17.62 20.59 4.18
CA ALA A 48 18.07 21.79 4.88
C ALA A 48 18.77 21.46 6.22
N PHE A 49 18.42 20.34 6.85
CA PHE A 49 18.99 19.88 8.11
C PHE A 49 19.53 18.44 7.98
N PRO A 50 20.57 18.23 7.16
CA PRO A 50 21.14 16.90 6.97
C PRO A 50 21.88 16.47 8.25
N ALA A 51 21.83 15.18 8.58
CA ALA A 51 22.48 14.66 9.78
C ALA A 51 24.01 14.60 9.63
N THR A 52 24.50 14.57 8.39
CA THR A 52 25.92 14.62 8.04
C THR A 52 26.17 15.80 7.11
N SER A 53 27.36 16.40 7.21
CA SER A 53 27.70 17.57 6.41
C SER A 53 27.70 17.25 4.91
N ILE A 54 27.22 18.22 4.13
CA ILE A 54 27.25 18.23 2.68
C ILE A 54 28.27 19.28 2.28
N HIS A 55 29.44 18.86 1.81
CA HIS A 55 30.48 19.80 1.40
C HIS A 55 30.36 20.15 -0.09
N ASN A 56 29.94 19.18 -0.91
CA ASN A 56 29.77 19.33 -2.35
C ASN A 56 28.42 18.78 -2.82
N LEU A 57 27.97 19.17 -4.02
CA LEU A 57 26.75 18.64 -4.64
C LEU A 57 26.78 17.12 -4.82
N GLY A 58 27.95 16.53 -5.05
CA GLY A 58 28.12 15.08 -5.13
C GLY A 58 27.75 14.35 -3.84
N ASP A 59 27.98 14.98 -2.67
CA ASP A 59 27.68 14.40 -1.36
C ASP A 59 26.16 14.37 -1.10
N ALA A 60 25.41 15.25 -1.74
CA ALA A 60 23.95 15.34 -1.64
C ALA A 60 23.23 14.36 -2.57
N LEU A 61 23.94 13.80 -3.58
CA LEU A 61 23.35 12.94 -4.60
C LEU A 61 22.57 11.75 -3.99
N PRO A 62 23.08 10.99 -2.99
CA PRO A 62 22.35 9.88 -2.42
C PRO A 62 21.02 10.31 -1.78
N ILE A 63 21.01 11.47 -1.12
CA ILE A 63 19.80 12.02 -0.47
C ILE A 63 18.78 12.43 -1.52
N LEU A 64 19.22 13.17 -2.55
CA LEU A 64 18.37 13.64 -3.64
C LEU A 64 17.74 12.48 -4.40
N VAL A 65 18.53 11.44 -4.71
CA VAL A 65 18.04 10.23 -5.38
C VAL A 65 17.04 9.50 -4.50
N ALA A 66 17.36 9.26 -3.23
CA ALA A 66 16.48 8.58 -2.31
C ALA A 66 15.12 9.26 -2.17
N TYR A 67 15.10 10.58 -1.93
CA TYR A 67 13.86 11.33 -1.76
C TYR A 67 13.06 11.42 -3.06
N SER A 68 13.74 11.57 -4.19
CA SER A 68 13.08 11.56 -5.51
C SER A 68 12.41 10.22 -5.78
N ILE A 69 13.08 9.11 -5.45
CA ILE A 69 12.51 7.76 -5.58
C ILE A 69 11.30 7.59 -4.66
N ILE A 70 11.38 8.00 -3.39
CA ILE A 70 10.26 7.90 -2.44
C ILE A 70 9.04 8.70 -2.92
N ILE A 71 9.25 9.91 -3.44
CA ILE A 71 8.17 10.77 -3.94
C ILE A 71 7.56 10.18 -5.21
N ALA A 72 8.39 9.71 -6.15
CA ALA A 72 7.96 9.25 -7.46
C ALA A 72 7.34 7.84 -7.44
N ALA A 73 7.86 6.93 -6.62
CA ALA A 73 7.46 5.52 -6.62
C ALA A 73 5.93 5.28 -6.53
N PRO A 74 5.18 5.84 -5.57
CA PRO A 74 3.73 5.65 -5.52
C PRO A 74 3.00 6.27 -6.73
N ILE A 75 3.50 7.39 -7.26
CA ILE A 75 2.95 8.03 -8.47
C ILE A 75 3.19 7.12 -9.68
N CYS A 76 4.39 6.59 -9.85
CA CYS A 76 4.71 5.63 -10.91
C CYS A 76 3.87 4.37 -10.78
N GLY A 77 3.70 3.82 -9.58
CA GLY A 77 2.84 2.66 -9.33
C GLY A 77 1.38 2.92 -9.73
N TYR A 78 0.88 4.11 -9.40
CA TYR A 78 -0.43 4.57 -9.84
C TYR A 78 -0.52 4.65 -11.37
N LEU A 79 0.39 5.38 -12.02
CA LEU A 79 0.35 5.64 -13.47
C LEU A 79 0.49 4.33 -14.26
N ILE A 80 1.43 3.47 -13.89
CA ILE A 80 1.65 2.18 -14.57
C ILE A 80 0.40 1.31 -14.44
N ALA A 81 -0.17 1.17 -13.23
CA ALA A 81 -1.38 0.38 -13.06
C ALA A 81 -2.60 1.01 -13.75
N HIS A 82 -2.69 2.33 -13.79
CA HIS A 82 -3.75 3.07 -14.47
C HIS A 82 -3.71 2.83 -15.98
N GLU A 83 -2.53 2.85 -16.59
CA GLU A 83 -2.39 2.59 -18.04
C GLU A 83 -2.52 1.09 -18.36
N ALA A 84 -1.89 0.21 -17.56
CA ALA A 84 -1.92 -1.23 -17.78
C ALA A 84 -3.34 -1.82 -17.69
N PHE A 85 -4.17 -1.31 -16.80
CA PHE A 85 -5.52 -1.82 -16.57
C PHE A 85 -6.57 -0.81 -17.00
N GLY A 86 -6.68 -0.52 -18.30
CA GLY A 86 -7.66 0.43 -18.87
C GLY A 86 -9.10 0.27 -18.37
N LYS A 87 -9.99 1.23 -18.68
CA LYS A 87 -11.40 1.26 -18.19
C LYS A 87 -12.22 -0.01 -18.48
N GLN A 88 -11.77 -0.83 -19.43
CA GLN A 88 -12.34 -2.10 -19.85
C GLN A 88 -11.27 -3.21 -19.85
N ALA A 89 -10.41 -3.26 -18.82
CA ALA A 89 -9.38 -4.30 -18.73
C ALA A 89 -10.01 -5.69 -18.95
N SER A 90 -9.60 -6.32 -20.05
CA SER A 90 -10.16 -7.57 -20.55
C SER A 90 -10.19 -8.61 -19.44
N SER A 91 -11.39 -9.10 -19.17
CA SER A 91 -11.76 -10.04 -18.12
C SER A 91 -11.28 -11.46 -18.39
N THR A 92 -10.01 -11.62 -18.74
CA THR A 92 -9.41 -12.95 -18.85
C THR A 92 -9.37 -13.54 -17.44
N GLN A 93 -10.35 -14.38 -17.17
CA GLN A 93 -10.53 -15.03 -15.88
C GLN A 93 -9.31 -15.95 -15.67
N LEU A 94 -8.59 -15.75 -14.57
CA LEU A 94 -7.44 -16.59 -14.28
C LEU A 94 -7.90 -17.99 -13.92
N ASP A 95 -7.41 -18.99 -14.66
CA ASP A 95 -7.73 -20.40 -14.42
C ASP A 95 -7.13 -20.95 -13.14
N PHE A 96 -6.17 -20.25 -12.52
CA PHE A 96 -5.58 -20.69 -11.27
C PHE A 96 -6.44 -20.32 -10.06
N HIS A 97 -6.66 -21.27 -9.15
CA HIS A 97 -7.56 -21.13 -7.99
C HIS A 97 -6.78 -20.93 -6.69
N LEU A 98 -7.06 -19.86 -5.94
CA LEU A 98 -6.58 -19.66 -4.56
C LEU A 98 -7.69 -19.91 -3.50
N SER A 99 -8.91 -20.21 -3.92
CA SER A 99 -10.04 -20.47 -3.03
C SER A 99 -10.32 -21.97 -2.97
N PHE A 100 -9.77 -22.65 -1.98
CA PHE A 100 -10.09 -24.05 -1.66
C PHE A 100 -11.42 -24.20 -0.89
N LEU A 101 -11.97 -23.11 -0.33
CA LEU A 101 -13.12 -23.13 0.56
C LEU A 101 -14.40 -22.65 -0.12
N GLY A 102 -15.43 -23.52 -0.13
CA GLY A 102 -16.80 -23.22 -0.57
C GLY A 102 -17.16 -23.75 -1.96
N LYS A 103 -18.45 -24.04 -2.18
CA LYS A 103 -19.01 -24.40 -3.49
C LYS A 103 -19.36 -23.12 -4.25
N TRP A 104 -18.61 -22.80 -5.30
CA TRP A 104 -18.76 -21.56 -6.06
C TRP A 104 -19.10 -21.83 -7.53
N LYS A 105 -20.14 -21.19 -8.05
CA LYS A 105 -20.51 -21.20 -9.47
C LYS A 105 -19.86 -20.02 -10.17
N ARG A 106 -19.14 -20.28 -11.27
CA ARG A 106 -18.63 -19.22 -12.15
C ARG A 106 -19.80 -18.53 -12.86
N ILE A 107 -19.74 -17.22 -12.95
CA ILE A 107 -20.68 -16.40 -13.71
C ILE A 107 -19.93 -15.55 -14.73
N ASP A 108 -20.61 -15.16 -15.80
CA ASP A 108 -20.09 -14.20 -16.76
C ASP A 108 -19.99 -12.80 -16.14
N GLU A 109 -19.16 -11.95 -16.75
CA GLU A 109 -18.91 -10.60 -16.27
C GLU A 109 -20.17 -9.73 -16.25
N GLN A 110 -21.08 -9.89 -17.22
CA GLN A 110 -22.31 -9.09 -17.27
C GLN A 110 -23.24 -9.46 -16.12
N SER A 111 -23.39 -10.74 -15.83
CA SER A 111 -24.13 -11.23 -14.66
C SER A 111 -23.49 -10.77 -13.36
N ALA A 112 -22.17 -10.71 -13.29
CA ALA A 112 -21.46 -10.18 -12.11
C ALA A 112 -21.78 -8.71 -11.90
N ARG A 113 -21.68 -7.88 -12.95
CA ARG A 113 -21.96 -6.44 -12.92
C ARG A 113 -23.41 -6.10 -12.58
N LYS A 114 -24.37 -6.97 -12.93
CA LYS A 114 -25.80 -6.83 -12.57
C LYS A 114 -26.08 -7.16 -11.10
N ASN A 115 -25.14 -7.77 -10.38
CA ASN A 115 -25.34 -8.14 -8.99
C ASN A 115 -25.19 -6.92 -8.05
N ILE A 116 -26.09 -6.79 -7.08
CA ILE A 116 -26.07 -5.71 -6.07
C ILE A 116 -24.79 -5.67 -5.21
N LEU A 117 -24.08 -6.81 -5.12
CA LEU A 117 -22.82 -6.93 -4.39
C LEU A 117 -21.60 -6.61 -5.27
N PHE A 118 -21.76 -6.25 -6.54
CA PHE A 118 -20.63 -5.87 -7.39
C PHE A 118 -20.07 -4.49 -7.02
N GLY A 119 -18.75 -4.33 -7.16
CA GLY A 119 -18.05 -3.06 -7.00
C GLY A 119 -17.22 -2.94 -5.71
N PRO A 120 -16.28 -1.98 -5.66
CA PRO A 120 -15.30 -1.81 -4.59
C PRO A 120 -15.87 -1.01 -3.40
N VAL A 121 -17.05 -1.38 -2.92
CA VAL A 121 -17.81 -0.63 -1.91
C VAL A 121 -17.91 -1.41 -0.59
N GLY A 122 -18.51 -0.80 0.43
CA GLY A 122 -18.57 -1.37 1.78
C GLY A 122 -17.19 -1.54 2.38
N PHE A 123 -16.86 -2.73 2.87
CA PHE A 123 -15.58 -3.02 3.52
C PHE A 123 -14.38 -2.96 2.55
N ILE A 124 -14.58 -3.07 1.23
CA ILE A 124 -13.50 -2.82 0.25
C ILE A 124 -13.12 -1.34 0.24
N ALA A 125 -14.06 -0.42 0.50
CA ALA A 125 -13.77 1.01 0.53
C ALA A 125 -12.84 1.37 1.70
N SER A 126 -13.00 0.74 2.87
CA SER A 126 -12.05 0.90 3.97
C SER A 126 -10.70 0.29 3.66
N LEU A 127 -10.63 -0.82 2.90
CA LEU A 127 -9.37 -1.38 2.42
C LEU A 127 -8.65 -0.43 1.46
N LEU A 128 -9.37 0.22 0.54
CA LEU A 128 -8.81 1.26 -0.34
C LEU A 128 -8.16 2.39 0.44
N ILE A 129 -8.87 2.90 1.46
CA ILE A 129 -8.34 3.93 2.36
C ILE A 129 -7.13 3.40 3.13
N GLY A 130 -7.20 2.17 3.64
CA GLY A 130 -6.12 1.52 4.38
C GLY A 130 -4.84 1.38 3.55
N MET A 131 -4.95 1.02 2.27
CA MET A 131 -3.79 0.94 1.38
C MET A 131 -3.14 2.31 1.15
N LEU A 132 -3.94 3.38 0.93
CA LEU A 132 -3.39 4.73 0.82
C LEU A 132 -2.75 5.22 2.11
N LEU A 133 -3.41 4.97 3.25
CA LEU A 133 -2.87 5.33 4.57
C LEU A 133 -1.56 4.60 4.85
N ASN A 134 -1.41 3.35 4.42
CA ASN A 134 -0.16 2.61 4.56
C ASN A 134 1.00 3.37 3.87
N VAL A 135 0.81 3.81 2.62
CA VAL A 135 1.83 4.59 1.87
C VAL A 135 2.20 5.88 2.62
N VAL A 136 1.20 6.62 3.10
CA VAL A 136 1.42 7.89 3.81
C VAL A 136 2.12 7.70 5.14
N ILE A 137 1.64 6.77 5.97
CA ILE A 137 2.21 6.48 7.29
C ILE A 137 3.65 5.99 7.13
N ARG A 138 3.91 5.06 6.20
CA ARG A 138 5.24 4.48 6.02
C ARG A 138 6.26 5.52 5.56
N ALA A 139 5.89 6.42 4.64
CA ALA A 139 6.74 7.54 4.27
C ALA A 139 6.93 8.53 5.41
N GLY A 140 5.88 8.81 6.18
CA GLY A 140 5.96 9.64 7.39
C GLY A 140 6.95 9.07 8.41
N GLU A 141 6.89 7.76 8.68
CA GLU A 141 7.82 7.07 9.57
C GLU A 141 9.26 7.16 9.07
N PHE A 142 9.48 7.02 7.76
CA PHE A 142 10.79 7.23 7.18
C PHE A 142 11.30 8.66 7.40
N PHE A 143 10.50 9.68 7.05
CA PHE A 143 10.90 11.07 7.22
C PHE A 143 11.07 11.44 8.70
N LEU A 144 10.37 10.81 9.64
CA LEU A 144 10.52 11.11 11.06
C LEU A 144 11.70 10.36 11.68
N ALA A 145 11.83 9.06 11.42
CA ALA A 145 12.78 8.19 12.11
C ALA A 145 14.15 8.11 11.43
N VAL A 146 14.22 8.25 10.09
CA VAL A 146 15.46 8.06 9.35
C VAL A 146 16.15 9.42 9.11
N PRO A 147 17.41 9.59 9.55
CA PRO A 147 18.17 10.80 9.26
C PRO A 147 18.55 10.88 7.78
N ALA A 148 18.71 12.09 7.25
CA ALA A 148 19.27 12.27 5.91
C ALA A 148 20.78 11.99 5.96
N MET A 149 21.23 10.97 5.23
CA MET A 149 22.62 10.52 5.23
C MET A 149 23.32 10.93 3.92
N SER A 150 24.38 11.74 4.04
CA SER A 150 25.27 12.10 2.92
C SER A 150 26.33 11.03 2.67
N ALA A 151 27.15 11.22 1.63
CA ALA A 151 28.24 10.29 1.29
C ALA A 151 29.27 10.04 2.41
N HIS A 152 29.34 10.92 3.43
CA HIS A 152 30.27 10.81 4.56
C HIS A 152 29.66 10.11 5.78
N ALA A 153 28.45 9.57 5.67
CA ALA A 153 27.80 8.86 6.76
C ALA A 153 28.53 7.57 7.14
N PRO A 154 28.48 7.15 8.42
CA PRO A 154 28.99 5.84 8.81
C PRO A 154 28.23 4.75 8.04
N GLU A 155 28.91 3.63 7.79
CA GLU A 155 28.40 2.54 6.95
C GLU A 155 27.03 2.02 7.40
N TRP A 156 26.81 1.87 8.72
CA TRP A 156 25.52 1.46 9.27
C TRP A 156 24.40 2.45 8.94
N GLY A 157 24.71 3.75 8.97
CA GLY A 157 23.76 4.83 8.73
C GLY A 157 23.36 4.91 7.27
N MET A 158 24.34 4.80 6.38
CA MET A 158 24.09 4.75 4.93
C MET A 158 23.33 3.48 4.54
N THR A 159 23.67 2.33 5.13
CA THR A 159 22.95 1.07 4.92
C THR A 159 21.49 1.21 5.35
N LEU A 160 21.24 1.69 6.57
CA LEU A 160 19.88 1.94 7.06
C LEU A 160 19.12 2.87 6.11
N PHE A 161 19.73 3.99 5.71
CA PHE A 161 19.11 4.98 4.83
C PHE A 161 18.69 4.36 3.49
N ILE A 162 19.58 3.62 2.84
CA ILE A 162 19.32 2.97 1.54
C ILE A 162 18.25 1.89 1.69
N THR A 163 18.38 1.00 2.68
CA THR A 163 17.45 -0.13 2.83
C THR A 163 16.05 0.34 3.21
N MET A 164 15.94 1.38 4.06
CA MET A 164 14.65 1.99 4.41
C MET A 164 14.06 2.79 3.24
N THR A 165 14.89 3.46 2.44
CA THR A 165 14.44 4.11 1.21
C THR A 165 13.84 3.10 0.24
N ALA A 166 14.55 1.98 0.03
CA ALA A 166 14.07 0.90 -0.82
C ALA A 166 12.76 0.32 -0.29
N ASP A 167 12.65 0.09 1.02
CA ASP A 167 11.42 -0.40 1.65
C ASP A 167 10.23 0.51 1.38
N VAL A 168 10.34 1.81 1.69
CA VAL A 168 9.26 2.78 1.49
C VAL A 168 8.88 2.93 0.01
N ALA A 169 9.88 2.96 -0.88
CA ALA A 169 9.64 3.12 -2.31
C ALA A 169 8.98 1.89 -2.92
N ILE A 170 9.50 0.70 -2.66
CA ILE A 170 9.01 -0.56 -3.22
C ILE A 170 7.61 -0.87 -2.68
N THR A 171 7.41 -0.77 -1.36
CA THR A 171 6.09 -1.00 -0.76
C THR A 171 5.10 0.06 -1.22
N GLY A 172 5.48 1.35 -1.21
CA GLY A 172 4.65 2.45 -1.71
C GLY A 172 4.20 2.25 -3.15
N PHE A 173 5.10 1.79 -4.02
CA PHE A 173 4.79 1.44 -5.40
C PHE A 173 3.75 0.31 -5.47
N PHE A 174 3.99 -0.83 -4.81
CA PHE A 174 3.11 -2.00 -4.93
C PHE A 174 1.75 -1.80 -4.26
N TYR A 175 1.67 -1.07 -3.15
CA TYR A 175 0.38 -0.70 -2.55
C TYR A 175 -0.42 0.22 -3.48
N MET A 176 0.23 1.14 -4.21
CA MET A 176 -0.46 1.96 -5.21
C MET A 176 -0.96 1.15 -6.41
N VAL A 177 -0.17 0.17 -6.87
CA VAL A 177 -0.62 -0.77 -7.91
C VAL A 177 -1.84 -1.56 -7.42
N ALA A 178 -1.77 -2.15 -6.22
CA ALA A 178 -2.89 -2.88 -5.62
C ALA A 178 -4.13 -2.00 -5.43
N PHE A 179 -3.94 -0.74 -5.01
CA PHE A 179 -5.00 0.25 -4.88
C PHE A 179 -5.71 0.51 -6.20
N VAL A 180 -4.99 0.74 -7.30
CA VAL A 180 -5.60 0.96 -8.62
C VAL A 180 -6.35 -0.28 -9.09
N MET A 181 -5.77 -1.46 -8.90
CA MET A 181 -6.41 -2.73 -9.25
C MET A 181 -7.71 -2.95 -8.47
N ALA A 182 -7.71 -2.62 -7.16
CA ALA A 182 -8.91 -2.66 -6.35
C ALA A 182 -9.98 -1.68 -6.87
N LEU A 183 -9.57 -0.44 -7.13
CA LEU A 183 -10.45 0.65 -7.59
C LEU A 183 -11.08 0.33 -8.95
N ARG A 184 -10.32 -0.30 -9.86
CA ARG A 184 -10.77 -0.72 -11.20
C ARG A 184 -11.37 -2.12 -11.25
N THR A 185 -11.64 -2.73 -10.10
CA THR A 185 -12.24 -4.07 -10.02
C THR A 185 -11.45 -5.16 -10.76
N VAL A 186 -10.13 -5.02 -10.84
CA VAL A 186 -9.25 -5.95 -11.59
C VAL A 186 -9.17 -7.29 -10.86
N PRO A 187 -9.45 -8.43 -11.51
CA PRO A 187 -9.46 -9.75 -10.86
C PRO A 187 -8.18 -10.16 -10.11
N LEU A 188 -7.03 -9.65 -10.56
CA LEU A 188 -5.73 -9.89 -9.95
C LEU A 188 -5.52 -9.18 -8.61
N PHE A 189 -6.39 -8.22 -8.23
CA PHE A 189 -6.21 -7.39 -7.04
C PHE A 189 -5.88 -8.19 -5.77
N PRO A 190 -6.66 -9.22 -5.36
CA PRO A 190 -6.38 -9.93 -4.10
C PRO A 190 -5.01 -10.61 -4.09
N ARG A 191 -4.50 -11.02 -5.27
CA ARG A 191 -3.16 -11.62 -5.40
C ARG A 191 -2.07 -10.56 -5.31
N MET A 192 -2.30 -9.42 -5.94
CA MET A 192 -1.37 -8.30 -5.89
C MET A 192 -1.22 -7.77 -4.46
N LEU A 193 -2.32 -7.68 -3.71
CA LEU A 193 -2.26 -7.27 -2.30
C LEU A 193 -1.53 -8.29 -1.42
N LEU A 194 -1.76 -9.60 -1.64
CA LEU A 194 -0.99 -10.64 -0.97
C LEU A 194 0.51 -10.54 -1.29
N PHE A 195 0.85 -10.32 -2.56
CA PHE A 195 2.22 -10.10 -2.99
C PHE A 195 2.84 -8.87 -2.30
N ALA A 196 2.12 -7.74 -2.25
CA ALA A 196 2.58 -6.53 -1.56
C ALA A 196 2.86 -6.80 -0.07
N TRP A 197 1.99 -7.54 0.63
CA TRP A 197 2.24 -7.96 2.01
C TRP A 197 3.49 -8.84 2.15
N CYS A 198 3.68 -9.81 1.25
CA CYS A 198 4.89 -10.63 1.26
C CYS A 198 6.14 -9.77 1.07
N VAL A 199 6.12 -8.84 0.10
CA VAL A 199 7.23 -7.90 -0.12
C VAL A 199 7.49 -7.06 1.13
N ASP A 200 6.46 -6.54 1.79
CA ASP A 200 6.58 -5.75 3.02
C ASP A 200 7.29 -6.55 4.13
N VAL A 201 6.85 -7.79 4.37
CA VAL A 201 7.51 -8.71 5.31
C VAL A 201 8.95 -8.99 4.92
N PHE A 202 9.23 -9.30 3.65
CA PHE A 202 10.57 -9.57 3.18
C PHE A 202 11.50 -8.36 3.32
N MET A 203 11.01 -7.15 3.04
CA MET A 203 11.80 -5.94 3.23
C MET A 203 12.19 -5.73 4.69
N GLN A 204 11.31 -6.00 5.65
CA GLN A 204 11.67 -5.92 7.08
C GLN A 204 12.76 -6.91 7.45
N LEU A 205 12.71 -8.15 6.93
CA LEU A 205 13.74 -9.16 7.16
C LEU A 205 15.08 -8.77 6.53
N ILE A 206 15.04 -8.24 5.30
CA ILE A 206 16.24 -7.74 4.61
C ILE A 206 16.89 -6.62 5.39
N ILE A 207 16.12 -5.63 5.86
CA ILE A 207 16.66 -4.51 6.66
C ILE A 207 17.32 -5.04 7.94
N ALA A 208 16.65 -5.92 8.68
CA ALA A 208 17.20 -6.51 9.90
C ALA A 208 18.51 -7.28 9.63
N GLN A 209 18.55 -8.09 8.57
CA GLN A 209 19.72 -8.86 8.19
C GLN A 209 20.89 -7.95 7.77
N GLN A 210 20.65 -6.96 6.90
CA GLN A 210 21.69 -6.06 6.42
C GLN A 210 22.32 -5.27 7.58
N LEU A 211 21.51 -4.78 8.50
CA LEU A 211 22.00 -4.04 9.66
C LEU A 211 22.76 -4.93 10.64
N SER A 212 22.34 -6.19 10.81
CA SER A 212 23.11 -7.17 11.58
C SER A 212 24.48 -7.48 10.97
N LEU A 213 24.62 -7.44 9.64
CA LEU A 213 25.88 -7.74 8.95
C LEU A 213 26.88 -6.59 9.07
N VAL A 214 26.43 -5.34 8.95
CA VAL A 214 27.30 -4.17 9.07
C VAL A 214 27.84 -4.01 10.50
N GLY A 215 27.01 -4.32 11.51
CA GLY A 215 27.40 -4.20 12.91
C GLY A 215 27.69 -2.76 13.34
N ASN A 216 28.31 -2.59 14.51
CA ASN A 216 28.74 -1.29 15.06
C ASN A 216 27.64 -0.21 15.14
N ILE A 217 26.37 -0.64 15.26
CA ILE A 217 25.24 0.29 15.42
C ILE A 217 25.31 0.91 16.82
N PRO A 218 25.27 2.24 16.96
CA PRO A 218 25.28 2.88 18.27
C PRO A 218 24.12 2.39 19.14
N ALA A 219 24.37 2.14 20.42
CA ALA A 219 23.35 1.61 21.34
C ALA A 219 22.07 2.47 21.39
N GLY A 220 22.21 3.79 21.23
CA GLY A 220 21.07 4.73 21.16
C GLY A 220 20.19 4.61 19.91
N VAL A 221 20.65 3.90 18.87
CA VAL A 221 19.92 3.67 17.61
C VAL A 221 19.28 2.29 17.58
N VAL A 222 19.86 1.31 18.27
CA VAL A 222 19.40 -0.10 18.25
C VAL A 222 17.93 -0.21 18.70
N THR A 223 17.57 0.33 19.86
CA THR A 223 16.20 0.21 20.39
C THR A 223 15.16 0.88 19.48
N PRO A 224 15.32 2.16 19.06
CA PRO A 224 14.37 2.79 18.12
C PRO A 224 14.25 2.05 16.79
N LEU A 225 15.34 1.48 16.28
CA LEU A 225 15.34 0.69 15.06
C LEU A 225 14.53 -0.61 15.21
N VAL A 226 14.73 -1.33 16.32
CA VAL A 226 13.97 -2.55 16.61
C VAL A 226 12.49 -2.22 16.75
N ASP A 227 12.14 -1.15 17.47
CA ASP A 227 10.75 -0.71 17.63
C ASP A 227 10.11 -0.33 16.29
N LEU A 228 10.85 0.35 15.40
CA LEU A 228 10.39 0.70 14.06
C LEU A 228 10.11 -0.54 13.22
N LEU A 229 11.05 -1.49 13.16
CA LEU A 229 10.91 -2.73 12.37
C LEU A 229 9.80 -3.62 12.93
N GLN A 230 9.73 -3.77 14.26
CA GLN A 230 8.68 -4.53 14.92
C GLN A 230 7.30 -3.88 14.72
N GLY A 231 7.21 -2.55 14.82
CA GLY A 231 6.00 -1.79 14.55
C GLY A 231 5.51 -1.99 13.12
N ASN A 232 6.42 -1.91 12.15
CA ASN A 232 6.15 -2.18 10.74
C ASN A 232 5.65 -3.61 10.51
N MET A 233 6.35 -4.61 11.04
CA MET A 233 5.94 -6.02 10.95
C MET A 233 4.55 -6.23 11.55
N THR A 234 4.30 -5.66 12.73
CA THR A 234 3.01 -5.78 13.43
C THR A 234 1.87 -5.20 12.60
N LYS A 235 2.05 -4.02 11.99
CA LYS A 235 1.04 -3.39 11.13
C LYS A 235 0.69 -4.27 9.93
N VAL A 236 1.69 -4.88 9.29
CA VAL A 236 1.49 -5.78 8.15
C VAL A 236 0.74 -7.03 8.60
N MET A 237 1.14 -7.64 9.71
CA MET A 237 0.47 -8.82 10.24
C MET A 237 -0.98 -8.55 10.63
N ILE A 238 -1.27 -7.41 11.26
CA ILE A 238 -2.65 -6.97 11.53
C ILE A 238 -3.43 -6.84 10.23
N SER A 239 -2.84 -6.20 9.21
CA SER A 239 -3.45 -6.06 7.89
C SER A 239 -3.78 -7.43 7.27
N ILE A 240 -2.83 -8.38 7.27
CA ILE A 240 -3.04 -9.73 6.78
C ILE A 240 -4.18 -10.43 7.55
N VAL A 241 -4.16 -10.39 8.88
CA VAL A 241 -5.15 -11.08 9.73
C VAL A 241 -6.55 -10.51 9.52
N VAL A 242 -6.69 -9.19 9.35
CA VAL A 242 -7.98 -8.54 9.15
C VAL A 242 -8.50 -8.77 7.73
N TRP A 243 -7.65 -8.62 6.71
CA TRP A 243 -8.10 -8.54 5.33
C TRP A 243 -8.03 -9.87 4.59
N MET A 244 -7.10 -10.78 4.90
CA MET A 244 -7.01 -12.07 4.21
C MET A 244 -8.30 -12.89 4.34
N PRO A 245 -8.90 -13.08 5.54
CA PRO A 245 -10.15 -13.83 5.64
C PRO A 245 -11.28 -13.19 4.83
N TYR A 246 -11.35 -11.85 4.85
CA TYR A 246 -12.33 -11.11 4.06
C TYR A 246 -12.11 -11.32 2.55
N LEU A 247 -10.88 -11.25 2.06
CA LEU A 247 -10.56 -11.44 0.64
C LEU A 247 -10.80 -12.88 0.18
N LEU A 248 -10.71 -13.87 1.07
CA LEU A 248 -10.97 -15.27 0.72
C LEU A 248 -12.47 -15.58 0.72
N LEU A 249 -13.20 -15.17 1.77
CA LEU A 249 -14.55 -15.65 2.06
C LEU A 249 -15.67 -14.71 1.61
N SER A 250 -15.40 -13.40 1.45
CA SER A 250 -16.44 -12.42 1.14
C SER A 250 -17.14 -12.70 -0.19
N HIS A 251 -18.47 -12.80 -0.17
CA HIS A 251 -19.28 -12.89 -1.39
C HIS A 251 -19.03 -11.69 -2.31
N ARG A 252 -18.91 -10.49 -1.74
CA ARG A 252 -18.62 -9.28 -2.52
C ARG A 252 -17.29 -9.38 -3.24
N VAL A 253 -16.23 -9.85 -2.58
CA VAL A 253 -14.91 -10.03 -3.22
C VAL A 253 -14.98 -11.10 -4.31
N ASN A 254 -15.66 -12.21 -4.06
CA ASN A 254 -15.83 -13.28 -5.03
C ASN A 254 -16.65 -12.84 -6.26
N ILE A 255 -17.69 -12.02 -6.08
CA ILE A 255 -18.48 -11.48 -7.18
C ILE A 255 -17.68 -10.42 -7.94
N THR A 256 -17.10 -9.44 -7.25
CA THR A 256 -16.41 -8.29 -7.87
C THR A 256 -15.12 -8.67 -8.57
N TYR A 257 -14.27 -9.50 -7.95
CA TYR A 257 -12.93 -9.78 -8.46
C TYR A 257 -12.76 -11.20 -9.02
N ARG A 258 -13.70 -12.13 -8.76
CA ARG A 258 -13.57 -13.51 -9.24
C ARG A 258 -14.72 -13.97 -10.14
N HIS A 259 -15.77 -13.15 -10.26
CA HIS A 259 -17.01 -13.45 -10.98
C HIS A 259 -17.60 -14.81 -10.55
N ARG A 260 -17.86 -14.96 -9.24
CA ARG A 260 -18.40 -16.20 -8.65
C ARG A 260 -19.56 -15.94 -7.71
N LEU A 261 -20.55 -16.83 -7.74
CA LEU A 261 -21.66 -16.88 -6.78
C LEU A 261 -21.61 -18.16 -5.94
N PRO A 262 -22.10 -18.13 -4.69
CA PRO A 262 -22.26 -19.36 -3.91
C PRO A 262 -23.24 -20.31 -4.63
N GLN A 263 -22.93 -21.60 -4.64
CA GLN A 263 -23.88 -22.65 -5.02
C GLN A 263 -24.75 -22.94 -3.80
N ASN A 264 -26.06 -22.75 -3.96
CA ASN A 264 -27.06 -23.22 -3.00
C ASN A 264 -27.10 -24.75 -2.99
#